data_AF-A0A7W0XS43-F1
#
_entry.id   AF-A0A7W0XS43-F1
#
_cell.length_a   1.000
_cell.length_b   1.000
_cell.length_c   1.000
_cell.angle_alpha   90.00
_cell.angle_beta   90.00
_cell.angle_gamma   90.00
#
_symmetry.space_group_name_H-M   'P 1'
#
loop_
_entity.id
_entity.type
_entity.pdbx_description
1 polymer ?
#
loop_
_entity_poly.entity_id
_entity_poly.type
_entity_poly.pdbx_seq_one_letter_code
_entity_poly.pdbx_strand_id
1 'polypeptide(L)' 'MSLALRYAARSDRGHVRSNNEDSVYAGPRLLAVADGMGGHAAGDVASRVVISSLSTLDE' A
#
# COMPACT_ATOMS: atom_id res chain seq x y z
N MET A 1 -13.47 -27.53 -2.58
CA MET A 1 -12.58 -26.75 -1.69
C MET A 1 -12.46 -25.36 -2.28
N SER A 2 -12.82 -24.32 -1.53
CA SER A 2 -12.51 -22.93 -1.90
C SER A 2 -11.12 -22.57 -1.37
N LEU A 3 -10.39 -21.76 -2.13
CA LEU A 3 -9.15 -21.15 -1.65
C LEU A 3 -9.49 -19.87 -0.90
N ALA A 4 -8.70 -19.56 0.14
CA ALA A 4 -8.81 -18.32 0.89
C ALA A 4 -7.41 -17.79 1.23
N LEU A 5 -7.24 -16.47 1.16
CA LEU A 5 -6.04 -15.78 1.59
C LEU A 5 -6.17 -15.39 3.07
N ARG A 6 -5.17 -15.77 3.87
CA ARG A 6 -4.98 -15.24 5.22
C ARG A 6 -3.85 -14.23 5.17
N TYR A 7 -4.15 -12.97 5.43
CA TYR A 7 -3.23 -11.86 5.20
C TYR A 7 -3.18 -10.89 6.38
N ALA A 8 -2.11 -10.12 6.44
CA ALA A 8 -1.93 -8.99 7.35
C ALA A 8 -1.04 -7.96 6.66
N ALA A 9 -1.27 -6.67 6.90
CA ALA A 9 -0.47 -5.58 6.37
C ALA A 9 0.06 -4.73 7.52
N ARG A 10 1.35 -4.38 7.45
CA ARG A 10 2.01 -3.44 8.36
C ARG A 10 3.06 -2.68 7.57
N SER A 11 3.15 -1.38 7.79
CA SER A 11 4.22 -0.54 7.25
C SER A 11 4.82 0.29 8.39
N ASP A 12 6.09 0.66 8.25
CA ASP A 12 6.86 1.43 9.21
C ASP A 12 7.75 2.42 8.46
N ARG A 13 7.88 3.65 8.99
CA ARG A 13 8.73 4.69 8.40
C ARG A 13 10.22 4.30 8.39
N GLY A 14 10.61 3.41 9.30
CA GLY A 14 12.00 3.11 9.59
C GLY A 14 12.69 4.22 10.38
N HIS A 15 14.01 4.10 10.49
CA HIS A 15 14.80 4.93 11.41
C HIS A 15 15.33 6.24 10.80
N VAL A 16 15.35 6.38 9.47
CA VAL A 16 16.09 7.46 8.77
C VAL A 16 15.20 8.52 8.15
N ARG A 17 14.17 8.12 7.39
CA ARG A 17 13.32 9.06 6.62
C ARG A 17 12.37 9.80 7.54
N SER A 18 12.04 11.06 7.25
CA SER A 18 11.13 11.86 8.09
C SER A 18 9.65 11.51 7.90
N ASN A 19 9.29 10.95 6.74
CA ASN A 19 7.96 10.48 6.39
C ASN A 19 8.00 9.04 5.85
N ASN A 20 6.86 8.36 5.92
CA ASN A 20 6.65 7.10 5.23
C ASN A 20 5.83 7.38 3.96
N GLU A 21 6.39 7.05 2.80
CA GLU A 21 5.73 7.24 1.51
C GLU A 21 5.13 5.91 0.98
N ASP A 22 5.23 4.83 1.75
CA ASP A 22 4.60 3.55 1.44
C ASP A 22 3.08 3.58 1.65
N SER A 23 2.36 2.94 0.74
CA SER A 23 0.95 2.60 0.90
C SER A 23 0.73 1.10 0.67
N VAL A 24 -0.18 0.49 1.43
CA VAL A 24 -0.45 -0.96 1.36
C VAL A 24 -1.95 -1.23 1.44
N TYR A 25 -2.42 -2.24 0.68
CA TYR A 25 -3.74 -2.83 0.76
C TYR A 25 -3.63 -4.34 0.83
N ALA A 26 -4.43 -4.95 1.70
CA ALA A 26 -4.52 -6.40 1.80
C ALA A 26 -5.99 -6.79 1.98
N GLY A 27 -6.46 -7.61 1.05
CA GLY A 27 -7.83 -8.05 0.93
C GLY A 27 -7.93 -9.54 0.54
N PRO A 28 -9.14 -10.11 0.54
CA PRO A 28 -9.35 -11.54 0.25
C PRO A 28 -8.88 -11.98 -1.14
N ARG A 29 -8.82 -11.08 -2.13
CA ARG A 29 -8.48 -11.40 -3.53
C ARG A 29 -7.37 -10.51 -4.10
N LEU A 30 -7.02 -9.42 -3.42
CA LEU A 30 -5.98 -8.47 -3.82
C LEU A 30 -5.02 -8.16 -2.67
N LEU A 31 -3.72 -8.30 -2.96
CA LEU A 31 -2.64 -7.77 -2.12
C LEU A 31 -1.86 -6.76 -2.96
N ALA A 32 -1.67 -5.53 -2.47
CA ALA A 32 -0.96 -4.48 -3.18
C ALA A 32 -0.09 -3.65 -2.23
N VAL A 33 1.13 -3.33 -2.68
CA VAL A 33 2.08 -2.43 -1.99
C VAL A 33 2.60 -1.44 -3.02
N ALA A 34 2.66 -0.17 -2.64
CA ALA A 34 3.23 0.90 -3.45
C ALA A 34 4.24 1.69 -2.61
N ASP A 35 5.50 1.71 -3.05
CA ASP A 35 6.57 2.56 -2.51
C ASP A 35 6.52 3.91 -3.24
N GLY A 36 6.11 4.95 -2.52
CA GLY A 36 6.02 6.29 -3.05
C GLY A 36 7.38 6.95 -3.16
N MET A 37 7.62 7.67 -4.25
CA MET A 37 8.83 8.48 -4.41
C MET A 37 8.47 9.91 -4.84
N GLY A 38 9.08 10.90 -4.18
CA GLY A 38 8.96 12.30 -4.59
C GLY A 38 9.57 13.28 -3.59
N GLY A 39 9.91 14.48 -4.03
CA GLY A 39 10.29 15.57 -3.12
C GLY A 39 9.07 16.20 -2.46
N HIS A 40 9.24 16.80 -1.27
CA HIS A 40 8.19 17.54 -0.54
C HIS A 40 6.89 16.72 -0.28
N ALA A 41 7.00 15.45 0.10
CA ALA A 41 5.88 14.54 0.40
C ALA A 41 4.98 14.17 -0.80
N ALA A 42 5.42 14.40 -2.04
CA ALA A 42 4.68 13.98 -3.23
C ALA A 42 4.60 12.44 -3.39
N GLY A 43 5.55 11.68 -2.81
CA GLY A 43 5.53 10.22 -2.88
C GLY A 43 4.35 9.60 -2.13
N ASP A 44 3.97 10.20 -1.00
CA ASP A 44 2.78 9.82 -0.20
C ASP A 44 1.49 9.87 -1.03
N VAL A 45 1.37 10.91 -1.87
CA VAL A 45 0.16 11.12 -2.67
C VAL A 45 0.13 10.11 -3.81
N ALA A 46 1.27 9.90 -4.46
CA ALA A 46 1.39 8.95 -5.55
C ALA A 46 1.07 7.51 -5.10
N SER A 47 1.65 7.05 -3.99
CA SER A 47 1.42 5.69 -3.49
C SER A 47 -0.04 5.48 -3.05
N ARG A 48 -0.66 6.48 -2.42
CA ARG A 48 -2.09 6.42 -2.05
C ARG A 48 -3.00 6.36 -3.27
N VAL A 49 -2.73 7.15 -4.30
CA VAL A 49 -3.54 7.13 -5.53
C VAL A 49 -3.48 5.76 -6.21
N VAL A 50 -2.30 5.14 -6.27
CA VAL A 50 -2.13 3.79 -6.81
C VAL A 50 -2.93 2.77 -6.01
N ILE A 51 -2.78 2.75 -4.67
CA ILE A 51 -3.50 1.80 -3.81
C ILE A 51 -5.01 1.99 -3.89
N SER A 52 -5.50 3.23 -3.84
CA SER A 52 -6.93 3.53 -3.94
C SER A 52 -7.52 3.12 -5.30
N SER A 53 -6.73 3.20 -6.37
CA SER A 53 -7.18 2.78 -7.70
C SER A 53 -7.28 1.26 -7.78
N LEU A 54 -6.28 0.55 -7.24
CA LEU A 54 -6.21 -0.91 -7.25
C LEU A 54 -7.20 -1.56 -6.30
N SER A 55 -7.51 -0.97 -5.15
CA SER A 55 -8.40 -1.56 -4.14
C SER A 55 -9.80 -1.87 -4.67
N THR A 56 -10.22 -1.20 -5.74
CA THR A 56 -11.51 -1.46 -6.41
C THR A 56 -11.56 -2.81 -7.13
N LEU A 57 -10.40 -3.44 -7.38
CA LEU A 57 -10.30 -4.76 -8.02
C LEU A 57 -10.53 -5.92 -7.05
N ASP A 58 -10.65 -5.64 -5.75
CA ASP A 58 -10.89 -6.66 -4.71
C ASP A 58 -12.38 -6.98 -4.50
N GLU A 59 -13.27 -6.33 -5.25
CA GLU A 59 -14.71 -6.65 -5.33
C GLU A 59 -14.99 -8.03 -5.95
#